data_AF-A0A256FHC7-F1
#
_entry.id   AF-A0A256FHC7-F1
#
_cell.length_a   1.000
_cell.length_b   1.000
_cell.length_c   1.000
_cell.angle_alpha   90.00
_cell.angle_beta   90.00
_cell.angle_gamma   90.00
#
_symmetry.space_group_name_H-M   'P 1'
#
loop_
_entity.id
_entity.type
_entity.pdbx_description
1 polymer ?
#
loop_
_entity_poly.entity_id
_entity_poly.type
_entity_poly.pdbx_seq_one_letter_code
_entity_poly.pdbx_strand_id
1 'polypeptide(L)' 'MIKVQPKAISKPAPTCRDNVIVKMADAMRVLAFSGDNVSPETLGHHGFSVDVVDRFGARAAALARRLSVRQVASHV' A
#
# COMPACT_ATOMS: atom_id res chain seq x y z
N MET A 1 -2.79 32.29 23.11
CA MET A 1 -2.03 31.39 22.20
C MET A 1 -2.50 29.96 22.45
N ILE A 2 -3.31 29.38 21.55
CA ILE A 2 -3.86 28.02 21.75
C ILE A 2 -2.85 27.01 21.18
N LYS A 3 -2.24 26.21 22.07
CA LYS A 3 -1.41 25.06 21.69
C LYS A 3 -2.33 23.87 21.40
N VAL A 4 -2.60 23.62 20.13
CA VAL A 4 -3.24 22.38 19.66
C VAL A 4 -2.21 21.25 19.71
N GLN A 5 -2.31 20.36 20.69
CA GLN A 5 -1.55 19.11 20.73
C GLN A 5 -2.18 18.11 19.76
N PRO A 6 -1.44 17.60 18.76
CA PRO A 6 -1.97 16.56 17.88
C PRO A 6 -2.13 15.27 18.68
N LYS A 7 -3.37 14.89 18.94
CA LYS A 7 -3.72 13.62 19.59
C LYS A 7 -3.24 12.48 18.68
N ALA A 8 -2.27 11.71 19.15
CA ALA A 8 -1.75 10.55 18.42
C ALA A 8 -2.90 9.59 18.12
N ILE A 9 -3.28 9.51 16.85
CA ILE A 9 -4.27 8.55 16.36
C ILE A 9 -3.59 7.18 16.43
N SER A 10 -3.85 6.44 17.51
CA SER A 10 -3.45 5.04 17.62
C SER A 10 -4.14 4.27 16.50
N LYS A 11 -3.38 3.87 15.48
CA LYS A 11 -3.90 3.04 14.41
C LYS A 11 -4.18 1.66 15.01
N PRO A 12 -5.38 1.09 14.81
CA PRO A 12 -5.67 -0.26 15.27
C PRO A 12 -4.63 -1.23 14.70
N ALA A 13 -4.29 -2.26 15.48
CA ALA A 13 -3.32 -3.26 15.06
C ALA A 13 -3.73 -3.84 13.69
N PRO A 14 -2.79 -3.95 12.75
CA PRO A 14 -3.11 -4.41 11.40
C PRO A 14 -3.69 -5.82 11.48
N THR A 15 -4.87 -6.01 10.91
CA THR A 15 -5.47 -7.34 10.81
C THR A 15 -4.67 -8.20 9.83
N CYS A 16 -4.86 -9.52 9.86
CA CYS A 16 -4.23 -10.42 8.88
C CYS A 16 -4.56 -10.02 7.43
N ARG A 17 -5.77 -9.48 7.19
CA ARG A 17 -6.18 -8.92 5.88
C ARG A 17 -5.43 -7.62 5.56
N ASP A 18 -5.25 -6.73 6.52
CA ASP A 18 -4.44 -5.51 6.33
C ASP A 18 -3.00 -5.84 5.96
N ASN A 19 -2.41 -6.87 6.56
CA ASN A 19 -1.05 -7.30 6.20
C ASN A 19 -0.94 -7.75 4.73
N VAL A 20 -1.95 -8.44 4.20
CA VAL A 20 -1.98 -8.81 2.77
C VAL A 20 -2.07 -7.57 1.89
N ILE A 21 -2.94 -6.62 2.25
CA ILE A 21 -3.10 -5.36 1.51
C ILE A 21 -1.81 -4.55 1.53
N VAL A 22 -1.12 -4.47 2.67
CA VAL A 22 0.15 -3.75 2.83
C VAL A 22 1.26 -4.40 2.00
N LYS A 23 1.41 -5.72 2.06
CA LYS A 23 2.41 -6.44 1.24
C LYS A 23 2.13 -6.29 -0.25
N MET A 24 0.87 -6.38 -0.66
CA MET A 24 0.48 -6.19 -2.05
C MET A 24 0.74 -4.75 -2.50
N ALA A 25 0.43 -3.77 -1.66
CA ALA A 25 0.73 -2.37 -1.94
C ALA A 25 2.24 -2.13 -2.10
N ASP A 26 3.08 -2.78 -1.29
CA ASP A 26 4.54 -2.70 -1.42
C ASP A 26 5.02 -3.29 -2.75
N ALA A 27 4.56 -4.50 -3.12
CA ALA A 27 4.88 -5.11 -4.41
C ALA A 27 4.44 -4.22 -5.59
N MET A 28 3.24 -3.63 -5.53
CA MET A 28 2.77 -2.68 -6.54
C MET A 28 3.67 -1.45 -6.66
N ARG A 29 4.24 -0.96 -5.55
CA ARG A 29 5.22 0.14 -5.59
C ARG A 29 6.49 -0.30 -6.29
N VAL A 30 7.03 -1.46 -5.93
CA VAL A 30 8.27 -1.99 -6.53
C VAL A 30 8.12 -2.15 -8.04
N LEU A 31 6.99 -2.71 -8.49
CA LEU A 31 6.66 -2.81 -9.91
C LEU A 31 6.59 -1.43 -10.58
N ALA A 32 5.85 -0.49 -9.98
CA ALA A 32 5.71 0.86 -10.50
C ALA A 32 7.04 1.64 -10.56
N PHE A 33 7.95 1.44 -9.60
CA PHE A 33 9.30 2.03 -9.62
C PHE A 33 10.22 1.35 -10.63
N SER A 34 10.05 0.05 -10.86
CA SER A 34 10.80 -0.72 -11.87
C SER A 34 10.33 -0.42 -13.30
N GLY A 35 9.25 0.35 -13.47
CA GLY A 35 8.63 0.64 -14.76
C GLY A 35 7.78 -0.52 -15.29
N ASP A 36 7.52 -1.53 -14.47
CA ASP A 36 6.72 -2.70 -14.83
C ASP A 36 5.23 -2.47 -14.53
N ASN A 37 4.35 -3.15 -15.27
CA ASN A 37 2.91 -2.93 -15.12
C ASN A 37 2.35 -3.71 -13.93
N VAL A 38 1.45 -3.08 -13.18
CA VAL A 38 0.72 -3.75 -12.10
C VAL A 38 -0.42 -4.56 -12.69
N SER A 39 -0.16 -5.85 -12.96
CA SER A 39 -1.09 -6.84 -13.50
C SER A 39 -1.25 -8.01 -12.53
N PRO A 40 -2.36 -8.78 -12.62
CA PRO A 40 -2.51 -10.00 -11.82
C PRO A 40 -1.41 -11.04 -12.11
N GLU A 41 -0.88 -11.10 -13.34
CA GLU A 41 0.26 -11.96 -13.67
C GLU A 41 1.54 -11.54 -12.95
N THR A 42 1.90 -10.25 -13.00
CA THR A 42 3.10 -9.72 -12.34
C THR A 42 2.99 -9.84 -10.82
N LEU A 43 1.82 -9.59 -10.24
CA LEU A 43 1.53 -9.87 -8.83
C LEU A 43 1.58 -11.38 -8.52
N GLY A 44 1.25 -12.24 -9.48
CA GLY A 44 1.43 -13.68 -9.40
C GLY A 44 2.89 -14.08 -9.21
N HIS A 45 3.82 -13.44 -9.92
CA HIS A 45 5.27 -13.62 -9.71
C HIS A 45 5.73 -13.20 -8.31
N HIS A 46 5.01 -12.29 -7.66
CA HIS A 46 5.24 -11.88 -6.28
C HIS A 46 4.52 -12.77 -5.23
N GLY A 47 3.91 -13.88 -5.67
CA GLY A 47 3.27 -14.86 -4.78
C GLY A 47 1.82 -14.55 -4.42
N PHE A 48 1.16 -13.64 -5.13
CA PHE A 48 -0.27 -13.34 -4.93
C PHE A 48 -1.15 -14.15 -5.88
N SER A 49 -2.15 -14.86 -5.35
CA SER A 49 -3.15 -15.53 -6.17
C SER A 49 -4.13 -14.53 -6.81
N VAL A 50 -4.69 -14.88 -7.98
CA VAL A 50 -5.62 -14.02 -8.72
C VAL A 50 -6.83 -13.62 -7.87
N ASP A 51 -7.41 -14.54 -7.08
CA ASP A 51 -8.52 -14.24 -6.15
C ASP A 51 -8.15 -13.14 -5.13
N VAL A 52 -6.92 -13.18 -4.61
CA VAL A 52 -6.44 -12.20 -3.63
C VAL A 52 -6.23 -10.84 -4.31
N VAL A 53 -5.70 -10.85 -5.54
CA VAL A 53 -5.53 -9.62 -6.34
C VAL A 53 -6.87 -8.99 -6.69
N ASP A 54 -7.86 -9.78 -7.09
CA ASP A 54 -9.21 -9.27 -7.37
C ASP A 54 -9.84 -8.63 -6.12
N ARG A 55 -9.76 -9.34 -4.99
CA ARG A 55 -10.42 -8.95 -3.74
C ARG A 55 -9.76 -7.76 -3.04
N PHE A 56 -8.43 -7.67 -3.11
CA PHE A 56 -7.65 -6.67 -2.36
C PHE A 56 -6.90 -5.67 -3.24
N GLY A 57 -6.80 -5.90 -4.55
CA GLY A 57 -5.99 -5.10 -5.47
C GLY A 57 -6.40 -3.63 -5.51
N ALA A 58 -7.71 -3.32 -5.54
CA ALA A 58 -8.18 -1.94 -5.51
C ALA A 58 -7.77 -1.20 -4.22
N ARG A 59 -7.82 -1.88 -3.07
CA ARG A 59 -7.39 -1.31 -1.78
C ARG A 59 -5.86 -1.17 -1.71
N ALA A 60 -5.13 -2.18 -2.17
CA ALA A 60 -3.67 -2.17 -2.22
C ALA A 60 -3.17 -1.05 -3.15
N ALA A 61 -3.78 -0.85 -4.31
CA ALA A 61 -3.44 0.23 -5.23
C ALA A 61 -3.70 1.63 -4.62
N ALA A 62 -4.84 1.82 -3.96
CA ALA A 62 -5.14 3.05 -3.25
C ALA A 62 -4.13 3.32 -2.12
N LEU A 63 -3.73 2.28 -1.39
CA LEU A 63 -2.71 2.36 -0.34
C LEU A 63 -1.33 2.68 -0.92
N ALA A 64 -0.92 2.00 -1.98
CA ALA A 64 0.35 2.22 -2.67
C ALA A 64 0.48 3.67 -3.15
N ARG A 65 -0.60 4.23 -3.74
CA ARG A 65 -0.68 5.65 -4.14
C ARG A 65 -0.50 6.59 -2.95
N ARG A 66 -1.22 6.37 -1.85
CA ARG A 66 -1.10 7.20 -0.64
C ARG A 66 0.32 7.15 -0.04
N LEU A 67 0.93 5.97 -0.01
CA LEU A 67 2.30 5.80 0.48
C LEU A 67 3.32 6.47 -0.45
N SER A 68 3.07 6.51 -1.77
CA SER A 68 3.98 7.16 -2.73
C SER A 68 3.97 8.66 -2.53
N VAL A 69 2.78 9.25 -2.43
CA VAL A 69 2.63 10.68 -2.14
C VAL A 69 3.32 11.03 -0.82
N ARG A 70 3.16 10.20 0.21
CA ARG A 70 3.81 10.44 1.52
C ARG A 70 5.33 10.34 1.45
N GLN A 71 5.87 9.41 0.66
CA GLN A 71 7.32 9.29 0.50
C GLN A 71 7.90 10.50 -0.24
N VAL A 72 7.26 10.97 -1.32
CA VAL A 72 7.67 12.19 -2.03
C VAL A 72 7.61 13.41 -1.10
N ALA A 73 6.54 13.57 -0.33
CA ALA A 73 6.41 14.68 0.63
C ALA A 73 7.44 14.65 1.79
N SER A 74 8.10 13.52 2.02
CA SER A 74 9.16 13.38 3.05
C SER A 74 10.57 13.48 2.45
N HIS A 75 10.71 13.62 1.14
CA HIS A 75 11.98 13.66 0.40
C HIS A 75 12.27 15.05 -0.20
N VAL A 76 11.61 16.09 0.32
CA VAL A 76 11.80 17.52 0.01
C VAL A 76 12.10 18.24 1.31
#